data_AF-A0A067NUI0-F1
#
_entry.id   AF-A0A067NUI0-F1
#
_cell.length_a   1.000
_cell.length_b   1.000
_cell.length_c   1.000
_cell.angle_alpha   90.00
_cell.angle_beta   90.00
_cell.angle_gamma   90.00
#
_symmetry.space_group_name_H-M   'P 1'
#
loop_
_entity.id
_entity.type
_entity.pdbx_description
1 polymer ?
#
loop_
_entity_poly.entity_id
_entity_poly.type
_entity_poly.pdbx_seq_one_letter_code
_entity_poly.pdbx_strand_id
1 'polypeptide(L)' 'MVFDDYKSDWIDVDNGIGQGDPISMILYLFYNADLVDVPDAAKREAAIAYVDDVTFIAEAKT' A
#
# COMPACT_ATOMS: atom_id res chain seq x y z
N MET A 1 25.09 -6.68 -5.52
CA MET A 1 25.57 -5.29 -5.71
C MET A 1 27.10 -5.30 -5.69
N VAL A 2 27.79 -4.46 -6.46
CA VAL A 2 29.27 -4.38 -6.47
C VAL A 2 29.70 -3.01 -5.95
N PHE A 3 30.59 -2.99 -4.97
CA PHE A 3 31.22 -1.78 -4.43
C PHE A 3 32.69 -2.09 -4.14
N ASP A 4 33.62 -1.27 -4.63
CA ASP A 4 35.08 -1.42 -4.46
C ASP A 4 35.56 -2.88 -4.57
N ASP A 5 35.21 -3.53 -5.70
CA ASP A 5 35.56 -4.92 -6.05
C ASP A 5 34.95 -6.03 -5.18
N TYR A 6 34.17 -5.70 -4.15
CA TYR A 6 33.36 -6.66 -3.40
C TYR A 6 31.99 -6.82 -4.03
N LYS A 7 31.67 -8.04 -4.46
CA LYS A 7 30.32 -8.42 -4.90
C LYS A 7 29.57 -9.03 -3.73
N SER A 8 28.48 -8.40 -3.32
CA SER A 8 27.58 -8.97 -2.32
C SER A 8 26.87 -10.21 -2.87
N ASP A 9 26.61 -11.16 -1.98
CA ASP A 9 25.66 -12.24 -2.27
C ASP A 9 24.24 -11.69 -2.50
N TRP A 10 23.41 -12.52 -3.12
CA TRP A 10 21.99 -12.23 -3.28
C TRP A 10 21.27 -12.46 -1.95
N ILE A 11 20.27 -11.61 -1.70
CA ILE A 11 19.36 -11.75 -0.57
C ILE A 11 17.98 -11.92 -1.18
N ASP A 12 17.35 -13.05 -0.91
CA ASP A 12 15.98 -13.28 -1.35
C ASP A 12 15.02 -12.49 -0.44
N VAL A 13 14.08 -11.79 -1.08
CA VAL A 13 13.05 -10.99 -0.40
C VAL A 13 11.72 -11.74 -0.54
N ASP A 14 11.35 -12.45 0.52
CA ASP A 14 10.13 -13.27 0.54
C ASP A 14 8.87 -12.46 0.89
N ASN A 15 9.03 -11.21 1.33
CA ASN A 15 7.92 -10.36 1.79
C ASN A 15 8.11 -8.89 1.39
N GLY A 16 7.01 -8.25 1.04
CA GLY A 16 6.97 -6.85 0.61
C GLY A 16 7.20 -6.69 -0.89
N ILE A 17 7.26 -5.43 -1.34
CA ILE A 17 7.51 -5.08 -2.73
C ILE A 17 8.66 -4.05 -2.76
N GLY A 18 9.51 -4.12 -3.79
CA GLY A 18 10.73 -3.32 -3.85
C GLY A 18 10.44 -1.82 -4.00
N GLN A 19 11.01 -0.99 -3.13
CA GLN A 19 10.93 0.46 -3.28
C GLN A 19 11.77 0.92 -4.48
N GLY A 20 11.19 1.79 -5.31
CA GLY A 20 11.85 2.32 -6.51
C GLY A 20 11.68 1.47 -7.77
N ASP A 21 11.07 0.29 -7.69
CA ASP A 21 10.59 -0.43 -8.86
C ASP A 21 9.28 0.20 -9.38
N PRO A 22 9.22 0.66 -10.64
CA PRO A 22 8.02 1.28 -11.21
C PRO A 22 6.75 0.43 -11.10
N ILE A 23 6.87 -0.91 -11.17
CA ILE A 23 5.71 -1.82 -11.09
C ILE A 23 5.20 -1.92 -9.65
N SER A 24 6.11 -1.83 -8.68
CA SER A 24 5.78 -1.98 -7.26
C SER A 24 4.72 -0.98 -6.80
N MET A 25 4.71 0.24 -7.34
CA MET A 25 3.70 1.22 -6.97
C MET A 25 2.31 0.89 -7.49
N ILE A 26 2.19 0.33 -8.68
CA ILE A 26 0.91 -0.10 -9.24
C ILE A 26 0.38 -1.31 -8.47
N LEU A 27 1.25 -2.28 -8.16
CA LEU A 27 0.87 -3.46 -7.37
C LEU A 27 0.40 -3.07 -5.96
N TYR A 28 1.03 -2.06 -5.35
CA TYR A 28 0.64 -1.57 -4.04
C TYR A 28 -0.78 -0.97 -4.02
N LEU A 29 -1.21 -0.31 -5.12
CA LEU A 29 -2.59 0.17 -5.24
C LEU A 29 -3.61 -0.98 -5.26
N PHE A 30 -3.31 -2.07 -5.97
CA PHE A 30 -4.19 -3.25 -5.99
C PHE A 30 -4.20 -3.97 -4.64
N TYR A 31 -3.06 -4.07 -3.98
CA TYR A 31 -2.97 -4.67 -2.64
C TYR A 31 -3.84 -3.92 -1.61
N ASN A 32 -3.89 -2.59 -1.68
CA ASN A 32 -4.67 -1.76 -0.77
C ASN A 32 -6.11 -1.47 -1.24
N ALA A 33 -6.51 -1.94 -2.44
CA ALA A 33 -7.80 -1.56 -3.04
C ALA A 33 -8.99 -1.93 -2.16
N ASP A 34 -8.98 -3.12 -1.56
CA ASP A 34 -10.09 -3.60 -0.73
C ASP A 34 -10.30 -2.74 0.54
N LEU A 35 -9.32 -1.93 0.95
CA LEU A 35 -9.44 -1.05 2.12
C LEU A 35 -10.48 0.07 1.91
N VAL A 36 -10.67 0.53 0.67
CA VAL A 36 -11.69 1.56 0.37
C VAL A 36 -13.10 1.00 0.27
N ASP A 37 -13.25 -0.33 0.21
CA ASP A 37 -14.54 -1.03 0.11
C ASP A 37 -15.12 -1.42 1.49
N VAL A 38 -14.35 -1.23 2.57
CA VAL A 38 -14.77 -1.50 3.95
C VAL A 38 -15.96 -0.63 4.45
N PRO A 39 -16.06 0.69 4.17
CA PRO A 39 -17.09 1.55 4.73
C PRO A 39 -18.52 1.22 4.27
N ASP A 40 -19.48 1.32 5.18
CA ASP A 40 -20.90 1.18 4.86
C ASP A 40 -21.55 2.55 4.59
N ALA A 41 -21.82 2.84 3.32
CA ALA A 41 -22.51 4.06 2.91
C ALA A 41 -23.91 4.22 3.55
N ALA A 42 -24.62 3.12 3.85
CA ALA A 42 -25.91 3.18 4.53
C ALA A 42 -25.79 3.61 6.00
N LYS A 43 -24.59 3.47 6.59
CA LYS A 43 -24.25 3.96 7.93
C LYS A 43 -23.57 5.33 7.92
N ARG A 44 -23.49 6.02 6.78
CA ARG A 44 -22.79 7.31 6.62
C ARG A 44 -21.28 7.18 6.92
N GLU A 45 -20.71 6.06 6.49
CA GLU A 45 -19.27 5.81 6.53
C GLU A 45 -18.68 6.00 5.13
N ALA A 46 -17.42 6.42 5.05
CA ALA A 46 -16.68 6.58 3.81
C ALA A 46 -15.18 6.33 4.03
N ALA A 47 -14.45 6.02 2.96
CA ALA A 47 -12.99 5.94 2.98
C ALA A 47 -12.39 6.63 1.77
N ILE A 48 -11.18 7.18 1.97
CA ILE A 48 -10.35 7.77 0.92
C ILE A 48 -8.95 7.19 1.09
N ALA A 49 -8.37 6.67 0.02
CA ALA A 49 -7.00 6.15 0.00
C ALA A 49 -6.11 6.97 -0.94
N TYR A 50 -4.85 7.15 -0.55
CA TYR A 50 -3.80 7.77 -1.34
C TYR A 50 -2.46 7.06 -1.08
N VAL A 51 -2.01 6.26 -2.05
CA VAL A 51 -0.80 5.45 -1.96
C VAL A 51 -0.82 4.57 -0.69
N ASP A 52 -0.15 4.99 0.38
CA ASP A 52 -0.03 4.31 1.66
C ASP A 52 -0.97 4.82 2.76
N ASP A 53 -1.59 5.98 2.55
CA ASP A 53 -2.55 6.53 3.49
C ASP A 53 -3.98 6.09 3.17
N VAL A 54 -4.70 5.63 4.19
CA VAL A 54 -6.14 5.37 4.12
C VAL A 54 -6.84 6.08 5.26
N THR A 55 -7.78 6.96 4.93
CA THR A 55 -8.61 7.69 5.89
C THR A 55 -10.01 7.11 5.91
N PHE A 56 -10.50 6.71 7.09
CA PHE A 56 -11.87 6.28 7.32
C PHE A 56 -12.67 7.41 8.01
N ILE A 57 -13.87 7.67 7.51
CA ILE A 57 -14.75 8.77 7.94
C ILE A 57 -16.08 8.16 8.38
N ALA A 58 -16.59 8.61 9.53
CA ALA A 58 -17.91 8.23 10.03
C ALA A 58 -18.65 9.47 10.54
N GLU A 59 -19.94 9.59 10.21
CA GLU A 59 -20.76 10.72 10.62
C GLU A 59 -21.78 10.33 11.72
N ALA A 60 -21.73 11.04 12.85
CA ALA A 60 -22.69 10.83 13.94
C ALA A 60 -24.10 11.38 13.59
N LYS A 61 -25.13 10.86 14.26
CA LYS A 61 -26.47 11.47 14.21
C LYS A 61 -26.48 12.75 15.06
N THR A 62 -27.09 13.79 14.50
CA THR A 62 -27.40 15.05 15.20
C THR A 62 -28.53 14.87 16.20
#